data_AF-A0A150QT30-F1
#
_entry.id   AF-A0A150QT30-F1
#
_cell.length_a   1.000
_cell.length_b   1.000
_cell.length_c   1.000
_cell.angle_alpha   90.00
_cell.angle_beta   90.00
_cell.angle_gamma   90.00
#
_symmetry.space_group_name_H-M   'P 1'
#
loop_
_entity.id
_entity.type
_entity.pdbx_description
1 polymer ?
#
loop_
_entity_poly.entity_id
_entity_poly.type
_entity_poly.pdbx_seq_one_letter_code
_entity_poly.pdbx_strand_id
1 'polypeptide(L)'
;MSLPATTRAIDGRPSAAAIVTAAALAVLLGACGPEGASAEPGSCGGATCGPDQYCVYPPADCGEGGVVAGNYGVCQQRPTSCDTATPTAVCACDGQVYPNACEAARAGVSIGGGEECAGAAPPGTSACGSYFCSSADTYCQIVEDPHNELFRMPTRRTCKQIPSSCLAEPSCDCVNAAARVPGKGGCSGAPTCTQDPTGSFAVQCTGDLY
;
A
#
# COMPACT_ATOMS: atom_id res chain seq x y z
N MET A 1 -29.73 -60.42 48.63
CA MET A 1 -30.80 -59.80 49.46
C MET A 1 -31.86 -59.33 48.50
N SER A 2 -32.91 -60.14 48.35
CA SER A 2 -34.13 -59.84 47.59
C SER A 2 -34.92 -58.72 48.25
N LEU A 3 -35.69 -57.97 47.46
CA LEU A 3 -37.07 -57.50 47.71
C LEU A 3 -37.54 -56.67 46.47
N PRO A 4 -38.85 -56.49 46.23
CA PRO A 4 -39.48 -56.86 44.96
C PRO A 4 -40.14 -55.69 44.21
N ALA A 5 -40.71 -56.06 43.05
CA ALA A 5 -41.56 -55.27 42.18
C ALA A 5 -42.69 -54.52 42.89
N THR A 6 -43.08 -53.37 42.34
CA THR A 6 -44.46 -52.90 42.42
C THR A 6 -44.84 -52.18 41.13
N THR A 7 -45.44 -52.96 40.23
CA THR A 7 -46.14 -52.50 39.04
C THR A 7 -47.37 -51.72 39.47
N ARG A 8 -47.54 -50.48 39.01
CA ARG A 8 -48.82 -49.78 39.05
C ARG A 8 -49.22 -49.40 37.63
N ALA A 9 -50.01 -50.29 37.03
CA ALA A 9 -50.81 -49.98 35.86
C ALA A 9 -51.92 -49.02 36.29
N ILE A 10 -52.06 -47.90 35.59
CA ILE A 10 -53.29 -47.11 35.58
C ILE A 10 -53.69 -46.99 34.13
N ASP A 11 -54.50 -47.94 33.72
CA ASP A 11 -55.29 -47.91 32.50
C ASP A 11 -56.32 -46.78 32.63
N GLY A 12 -56.40 -45.91 31.63
CA GLY A 12 -57.24 -44.72 31.66
C GLY A 12 -57.36 -44.04 30.30
N ARG A 13 -57.92 -44.75 29.32
CA ARG A 13 -58.62 -44.15 28.16
C ARG A 13 -60.14 -44.25 28.43
N PRO A 14 -61.03 -43.43 27.83
CA PRO A 14 -60.82 -42.48 26.73
C PRO A 14 -61.48 -41.11 26.95
N SER A 15 -61.10 -40.09 26.19
CA SER A 15 -62.06 -39.10 25.71
C SER A 15 -61.48 -38.40 24.48
N ALA A 16 -62.15 -38.62 23.36
CA ALA A 16 -61.93 -37.92 22.12
C ALA A 16 -62.32 -36.44 22.26
N ALA A 17 -61.79 -35.64 21.32
CA ALA A 17 -62.14 -34.26 20.99
C ALA A 17 -61.23 -33.17 21.57
N ALA A 18 -60.16 -32.88 20.83
CA ALA A 18 -59.82 -31.51 20.42
C ALA A 18 -58.85 -31.58 19.22
N ILE A 19 -59.41 -31.43 18.02
CA ILE A 19 -58.66 -31.09 16.81
C ILE A 19 -58.49 -29.58 16.84
N VAL A 20 -57.25 -29.07 16.96
CA VAL A 20 -56.84 -27.80 16.32
C VAL A 20 -55.36 -27.91 15.91
N THR A 21 -55.16 -27.65 14.63
CA THR A 21 -53.93 -27.58 13.83
C THR A 21 -52.92 -26.54 14.29
N ALA A 22 -51.63 -26.86 14.23
CA ALA A 22 -50.53 -26.02 13.69
C ALA A 22 -49.20 -26.77 13.87
N ALA A 23 -48.69 -27.40 12.82
CA ALA A 23 -47.65 -26.79 11.97
C ALA A 23 -46.27 -26.76 12.64
N ALA A 24 -45.44 -27.72 12.22
CA ALA A 24 -43.99 -27.61 12.05
C ALA A 24 -43.18 -26.89 13.15
N LEU A 25 -42.72 -27.66 14.15
CA LEU A 25 -41.44 -27.35 14.80
C LEU A 25 -40.32 -28.08 14.04
N ALA A 26 -40.09 -27.63 12.80
CA ALA A 26 -38.93 -28.03 12.01
C ALA A 26 -37.71 -27.26 12.51
N VAL A 27 -36.77 -27.99 13.11
CA VAL A 27 -35.31 -27.82 13.02
C VAL A 27 -34.84 -26.36 12.92
N LEU A 28 -34.60 -25.72 14.07
CA LEU A 28 -33.73 -24.54 14.17
C LEU A 28 -32.29 -24.98 14.50
N LEU A 29 -31.70 -25.78 13.60
CA LEU A 29 -30.24 -25.79 13.43
C LEU A 29 -29.96 -24.81 12.29
N GLY A 30 -29.83 -23.54 12.67
CA GLY A 30 -29.38 -22.49 11.76
C GLY A 30 -28.07 -22.92 11.11
N ALA A 31 -28.06 -22.84 9.79
CA ALA A 31 -26.96 -23.18 8.93
C ALA A 31 -25.67 -22.48 9.38
N CYS A 32 -24.72 -23.24 9.94
CA CYS A 32 -23.33 -22.99 9.60
C CYS A 32 -23.20 -23.52 8.16
N GLY A 33 -23.00 -22.61 7.20
CA GLY A 33 -22.59 -22.98 5.86
C GLY A 33 -21.31 -23.81 5.93
N PRO A 34 -20.97 -24.61 4.90
CA PRO A 34 -19.80 -25.47 4.95
C PRO A 34 -18.57 -24.64 5.34
N GLU A 35 -18.08 -24.92 6.54
CA GLU A 35 -16.71 -24.71 6.96
C GLU A 35 -15.84 -25.38 5.89
N GLY A 36 -15.36 -24.56 4.95
CA GLY A 36 -14.94 -25.04 3.64
C GLY A 36 -14.09 -24.05 2.89
N ALA A 37 -13.06 -23.53 3.56
CA ALA A 37 -11.72 -23.36 3.02
C ALA A 37 -10.91 -22.73 4.14
N SER A 38 -9.76 -23.31 4.47
CA SER A 38 -8.65 -22.49 4.95
C SER A 38 -8.41 -21.49 3.83
N ALA A 39 -9.05 -20.32 3.88
CA ALA A 39 -8.72 -19.23 2.98
C ALA A 39 -7.28 -18.90 3.34
N GLU A 40 -6.35 -19.35 2.49
CA GLU A 40 -4.96 -18.99 2.62
C GLU A 40 -4.92 -17.46 2.78
N PRO A 41 -4.18 -16.94 3.77
CA PRO A 41 -4.11 -15.50 3.97
C PRO A 41 -3.75 -14.86 2.63
N GLY A 42 -4.62 -13.99 2.14
CA GLY A 42 -4.43 -13.36 0.83
C GLY A 42 -3.17 -12.50 0.82
N SER A 43 -2.63 -12.25 -0.37
CA SER A 43 -1.37 -11.52 -0.54
C SER A 43 -1.40 -10.07 -0.06
N CYS A 44 -2.60 -9.49 0.15
CA CYS A 44 -2.78 -8.13 0.63
C CYS A 44 -2.93 -8.07 2.15
N GLY A 45 -1.84 -8.28 2.88
CA GLY A 45 -1.86 -8.25 4.35
C GLY A 45 -2.77 -9.32 4.97
N GLY A 46 -2.88 -10.48 4.31
CA GLY A 46 -3.77 -11.58 4.72
C GLY A 46 -5.17 -11.52 4.12
N ALA A 47 -5.49 -10.48 3.34
CA ALA A 47 -6.77 -10.35 2.64
C ALA A 47 -6.64 -10.60 1.13
N THR A 48 -7.71 -11.12 0.55
CA THR A 48 -7.93 -11.17 -0.90
C THR A 48 -8.84 -10.01 -1.27
N CYS A 49 -8.35 -9.07 -2.09
CA CYS A 49 -9.14 -7.91 -2.49
C CYS A 49 -10.28 -8.30 -3.44
N GLY A 50 -11.39 -7.56 -3.37
CA GLY A 50 -12.52 -7.75 -4.29
C GLY A 50 -12.17 -7.43 -5.75
N PRO A 51 -13.03 -7.79 -6.72
CA PRO A 51 -12.75 -7.64 -8.15
C PRO A 51 -12.53 -6.19 -8.60
N ASP A 52 -13.17 -5.23 -7.93
CA ASP A 52 -13.04 -3.79 -8.18
C ASP A 52 -12.01 -3.11 -7.27
N GLN A 53 -11.26 -3.90 -6.50
CA GLN A 53 -10.24 -3.43 -5.58
C GLN A 53 -8.85 -3.85 -6.03
N TYR A 54 -7.85 -3.20 -5.45
CA TYR A 54 -6.46 -3.56 -5.60
C TYR A 54 -5.74 -3.43 -4.27
N CYS A 55 -4.61 -4.14 -4.14
CA CYS A 55 -3.80 -4.04 -2.94
C CYS A 55 -2.85 -2.84 -3.02
N VAL A 56 -2.95 -1.93 -2.06
CA VAL A 56 -1.98 -0.86 -1.86
C VAL A 56 -0.97 -1.32 -0.82
N TYR A 57 0.30 -1.41 -1.22
CA TYR A 57 1.41 -1.68 -0.32
C TYR A 57 2.05 -0.38 0.17
N PRO A 58 2.79 -0.41 1.28
CA PRO A 58 3.75 0.64 1.60
C PRO A 58 4.67 0.91 0.37
N PRO A 59 5.06 2.18 0.15
CA PRO A 59 5.88 2.53 -1.01
C PRO A 59 7.18 1.73 -1.01
N ALA A 60 7.59 1.26 -2.18
CA ALA A 60 8.76 0.40 -2.42
C ALA A 60 8.69 -1.03 -1.84
N ASP A 61 7.61 -1.45 -1.18
CA ASP A 61 7.52 -2.81 -0.64
C ASP A 61 7.08 -3.83 -1.71
N CYS A 62 6.16 -3.44 -2.59
CA CYS A 62 5.63 -4.27 -3.68
C CYS A 62 5.12 -5.66 -3.28
N GLY A 63 4.82 -5.89 -2.00
CA GLY A 63 4.37 -7.18 -1.49
C GLY A 63 5.51 -8.15 -1.14
N GLU A 64 6.77 -7.71 -1.25
CA GLU A 64 7.96 -8.50 -0.87
C GLU A 64 8.00 -8.80 0.65
N GLY A 65 7.26 -8.03 1.47
CA GLY A 65 7.08 -8.34 2.87
C GLY A 65 6.37 -9.67 3.17
N GLY A 66 5.78 -10.36 2.17
CA GLY A 66 5.12 -11.67 2.31
C GLY A 66 3.89 -11.73 3.23
N VAL A 67 3.26 -12.92 3.32
CA VAL A 67 2.16 -13.26 4.25
C VAL A 67 2.67 -13.44 5.69
N VAL A 68 3.31 -12.41 6.25
CA VAL A 68 3.61 -12.34 7.69
C VAL A 68 2.71 -11.32 8.34
N ALA A 69 2.25 -11.64 9.56
CA ALA A 69 1.53 -10.69 10.40
C ALA A 69 2.41 -9.45 10.63
N GLY A 70 2.09 -8.36 9.94
CA GLY A 70 2.95 -7.16 9.86
C GLY A 70 3.21 -6.66 8.44
N ASN A 71 2.76 -7.36 7.39
CA ASN A 71 2.70 -6.78 6.05
C ASN A 71 1.38 -6.00 5.87
N TYR A 72 1.47 -4.70 5.58
CA TYR A 72 0.36 -3.73 5.72
C TYR A 72 -0.35 -3.41 4.39
N GLY A 73 -0.48 -4.40 3.51
CA GLY A 73 -1.29 -4.23 2.31
C GLY A 73 -2.73 -3.87 2.67
N VAL A 74 -3.30 -2.84 2.05
CA VAL A 74 -4.70 -2.44 2.26
C VAL A 74 -5.45 -2.49 0.93
N CYS A 75 -6.55 -3.24 0.89
CA CYS A 75 -7.43 -3.26 -0.28
C CYS A 75 -8.11 -1.90 -0.44
N GLN A 76 -7.87 -1.24 -1.56
CA GLN A 76 -8.51 0.01 -1.94
C GLN A 76 -9.32 -0.14 -3.23
N GLN A 77 -10.33 0.71 -3.40
CA GLN A 77 -11.14 0.73 -4.62
C GLN A 77 -10.31 1.24 -5.81
N ARG A 78 -10.48 0.61 -6.97
CA ARG A 78 -9.87 1.07 -8.21
C ARG A 78 -10.59 2.34 -8.69
N PRO A 79 -9.88 3.43 -9.01
CA PRO A 79 -10.50 4.61 -9.58
C PRO A 79 -11.19 4.29 -10.90
N THR A 80 -12.40 4.81 -11.12
CA THR A 80 -13.12 4.66 -12.40
C THR A 80 -12.68 5.67 -13.45
N SER A 81 -12.16 6.82 -13.02
CA SER A 81 -11.60 7.86 -13.88
C SER A 81 -10.38 8.50 -13.21
N CYS A 82 -9.49 9.05 -14.03
CA CYS A 82 -8.29 9.74 -13.57
C CYS A 82 -8.18 11.09 -14.28
N ASP A 83 -7.69 12.09 -13.55
CA ASP A 83 -7.31 13.37 -14.14
C ASP A 83 -6.04 13.20 -14.98
N THR A 84 -6.05 13.75 -16.18
CA THR A 84 -4.97 13.69 -17.16
C THR A 84 -4.36 15.06 -17.45
N ALA A 85 -4.82 16.13 -16.78
CA ALA A 85 -4.35 17.50 -17.04
C ALA A 85 -2.89 17.73 -16.62
N THR A 86 -2.45 17.12 -15.51
CA THR A 86 -1.07 17.25 -15.01
C THR A 86 -0.51 15.90 -14.54
N PRO A 87 -0.20 14.98 -15.47
CA PRO A 87 0.28 13.65 -15.12
C PRO A 87 1.70 13.72 -14.55
N THR A 88 1.90 13.13 -13.36
CA THR A 88 3.23 12.89 -12.79
C THR A 88 3.54 11.41 -12.91
N ALA A 89 4.43 11.05 -13.82
CA ALA A 89 4.74 9.65 -14.11
C ALA A 89 5.24 8.92 -12.85
N VAL A 90 4.84 7.65 -12.71
CA VAL A 90 5.22 6.80 -11.58
C VAL A 90 5.70 5.44 -12.04
N CYS A 91 6.69 4.89 -11.36
CA CYS A 91 7.08 3.50 -11.46
C CYS A 91 6.19 2.65 -10.53
N ALA A 92 5.54 1.63 -11.09
CA ALA A 92 4.70 0.72 -10.34
C ALA A 92 5.41 -0.63 -10.10
N CYS A 93 4.87 -1.42 -9.17
CA CYS A 93 5.44 -2.70 -8.75
C CYS A 93 5.46 -3.78 -9.84
N ASP A 94 4.72 -3.60 -10.93
CA ASP A 94 4.76 -4.48 -12.10
C ASP A 94 5.92 -4.13 -13.06
N GLY A 95 6.78 -3.19 -12.69
CA GLY A 95 7.91 -2.72 -13.49
C GLY A 95 7.50 -1.77 -14.63
N GLN A 96 6.23 -1.36 -14.70
CA GLN A 96 5.75 -0.42 -15.71
C GLN A 96 5.72 1.01 -15.19
N VAL A 97 6.02 1.94 -16.09
CA VAL A 97 5.83 3.37 -15.83
C VAL A 97 4.43 3.79 -16.25
N TYR A 98 3.63 4.22 -15.29
CA TYR A 98 2.29 4.75 -15.52
C TYR A 98 2.33 6.28 -15.66
N PRO A 99 1.44 6.88 -16.47
CA PRO A 99 1.38 8.34 -16.63
C PRO A 99 1.14 9.08 -15.31
N ASN A 100 0.40 8.47 -14.39
CA ASN A 100 0.23 8.97 -13.03
C ASN A 100 -0.17 7.85 -12.06
N ALA A 101 -0.13 8.16 -10.76
CA ALA A 101 -0.51 7.24 -9.68
C ALA A 101 -1.96 6.72 -9.78
N CYS A 102 -2.89 7.54 -10.28
CA CYS A 102 -4.27 7.12 -10.47
C CYS A 102 -4.39 6.06 -11.57
N GLU A 103 -3.65 6.21 -12.67
CA GLU A 103 -3.62 5.24 -13.75
C GLU A 103 -3.06 3.88 -13.29
N ALA A 104 -2.01 3.89 -12.46
CA ALA A 104 -1.49 2.68 -11.82
C ALA A 104 -2.55 2.03 -10.91
N ALA A 105 -3.21 2.82 -10.06
CA ALA A 105 -4.28 2.35 -9.19
C ALA A 105 -5.48 1.81 -9.98
N ARG A 106 -5.83 2.44 -11.11
CA ARG A 106 -6.89 1.98 -12.00
C ARG A 106 -6.52 0.67 -12.67
N ALA A 107 -5.25 0.45 -13.01
CA ALA A 107 -4.74 -0.83 -13.47
C ALA A 107 -4.68 -1.89 -12.35
N GLY A 108 -4.80 -1.47 -11.08
CA GLY A 108 -4.79 -2.35 -9.92
C GLY A 108 -3.39 -2.65 -9.41
N VAL A 109 -2.43 -1.78 -9.67
CA VAL A 109 -1.02 -1.97 -9.32
C VAL A 109 -0.60 -0.93 -8.29
N SER A 110 0.12 -1.37 -7.25
CA SER A 110 0.71 -0.47 -6.25
C SER A 110 1.92 0.26 -6.82
N ILE A 111 2.23 1.43 -6.25
CA ILE A 111 3.43 2.20 -6.59
C ILE A 111 4.65 1.50 -5.98
N GLY A 112 5.72 1.37 -6.77
CA GLY A 112 6.97 0.70 -6.38
C GLY A 112 7.98 1.63 -5.73
N GLY A 113 9.24 1.24 -5.75
CA GLY A 113 10.39 2.00 -5.26
C GLY A 113 11.15 2.75 -6.36
N GLY A 114 10.88 2.45 -7.62
CA GLY A 114 11.55 3.00 -8.81
C GLY A 114 12.53 2.04 -9.46
N GLU A 115 13.12 1.14 -8.69
CA GLU A 115 14.12 0.16 -9.16
C GLU A 115 13.48 -0.89 -10.09
N GLU A 116 12.19 -1.18 -9.91
CA GLU A 116 11.42 -2.13 -10.70
C GLU A 116 11.37 -1.72 -12.18
N CYS A 117 11.42 -0.43 -12.46
CA CYS A 117 11.37 0.11 -13.82
C CYS A 117 12.76 0.18 -14.49
N ALA A 118 13.84 -0.23 -13.80
CA ALA A 118 15.18 -0.42 -14.37
C ALA A 118 15.68 0.69 -15.33
N GLY A 119 15.37 1.96 -15.03
CA GLY A 119 15.77 3.10 -15.85
C GLY A 119 14.84 3.43 -17.03
N ALA A 120 13.63 2.87 -17.09
CA ALA A 120 12.56 3.24 -18.03
C ALA A 120 11.97 4.65 -17.77
N ALA A 121 12.80 5.58 -17.28
CA ALA A 121 12.41 6.96 -17.08
C ALA A 121 11.92 7.55 -18.42
N PRO A 122 10.76 8.21 -18.45
CA PRO A 122 10.31 8.93 -19.63
C PRO A 122 11.38 9.91 -20.13
N PRO A 123 11.48 10.15 -21.46
CA PRO A 123 12.43 11.12 -22.00
C PRO A 123 12.30 12.49 -21.35
N GLY A 124 13.43 13.11 -20.99
CA GLY A 124 13.46 14.40 -20.31
C GLY A 124 13.14 14.34 -18.81
N THR A 125 13.18 13.14 -18.22
CA THR A 125 13.01 12.96 -16.78
C THR A 125 14.08 12.05 -16.18
N SER A 126 14.29 12.15 -14.87
CA SER A 126 15.21 11.34 -14.08
C SER A 126 14.50 10.70 -12.89
N ALA A 127 14.90 9.49 -12.52
CA ALA A 127 14.28 8.75 -11.42
C ALA A 127 14.56 9.42 -10.06
N CYS A 128 13.53 9.55 -9.24
CA CYS A 128 13.58 10.05 -7.87
C CYS A 128 12.76 9.13 -6.95
N GLY A 129 13.21 7.87 -6.85
CA GLY A 129 12.41 6.78 -6.31
C GLY A 129 11.33 6.39 -7.31
N SER A 130 10.09 6.26 -6.84
CA SER A 130 8.95 5.87 -7.68
C SER A 130 8.43 6.97 -8.60
N TYR A 131 8.92 8.21 -8.47
CA TYR A 131 8.53 9.35 -9.29
C TYR A 131 9.65 9.77 -10.22
N PHE A 132 9.32 10.51 -11.27
CA PHE A 132 10.30 11.05 -12.20
C PHE A 132 10.31 12.58 -12.17
N CYS A 133 11.49 13.17 -11.96
CA CYS A 133 11.71 14.62 -11.94
C CYS A 133 12.11 15.11 -13.33
N SER A 134 11.66 16.29 -13.74
CA SER A 134 12.08 16.96 -14.98
C SER A 134 13.60 17.17 -14.99
N SER A 135 14.30 16.64 -15.98
CA SER A 135 15.75 16.81 -16.11
C SER A 135 16.15 18.23 -16.54
N ALA A 136 15.19 19.09 -16.92
CA ALA A 136 15.47 20.43 -17.42
C ALA A 136 15.70 21.46 -16.31
N ASP A 137 14.97 21.34 -15.21
CA ASP A 137 14.85 22.41 -14.21
C ASP A 137 14.66 21.90 -12.77
N THR A 138 14.74 20.59 -12.55
CA THR A 138 14.58 20.00 -11.21
C THR A 138 15.70 19.03 -10.87
N TYR A 139 15.92 18.85 -9.56
CA TYR A 139 16.80 17.83 -9.00
C TYR A 139 16.02 16.95 -8.02
N CYS A 140 16.45 15.70 -7.87
CA CYS A 140 15.90 14.80 -6.87
C CYS A 140 16.52 15.08 -5.50
N GLN A 141 15.74 15.50 -4.52
CA GLN A 141 16.18 15.62 -3.14
C GLN A 141 15.81 14.35 -2.36
N ILE A 142 16.80 13.70 -1.76
CA ILE A 142 16.69 12.48 -0.96
C ILE A 142 17.07 12.84 0.47
N VAL A 143 16.06 12.93 1.34
CA VAL A 143 16.24 13.26 2.75
C VAL A 143 16.05 12.00 3.59
N GLU A 144 17.10 11.61 4.29
CA GLU A 144 17.10 10.50 5.22
C GLU A 144 16.86 10.98 6.64
N ASP A 145 16.09 10.21 7.40
CA ASP A 145 15.94 10.41 8.84
C ASP A 145 17.29 10.10 9.53
N PRO A 146 17.90 11.04 10.26
CA PRO A 146 19.14 10.80 11.00
C PRO A 146 18.92 9.92 12.23
N HIS A 147 17.68 9.73 12.67
CA HIS A 147 17.36 8.92 13.84
C HIS A 147 17.50 7.44 13.51
N ASN A 148 18.29 6.73 14.32
CA ASN A 148 18.48 5.28 14.23
C ASN A 148 17.59 4.52 15.22
N GLU A 149 16.49 5.14 15.65
CA GLU A 149 15.54 4.51 16.56
C GLU A 149 14.66 3.52 15.80
N LEU A 150 14.01 2.60 16.51
CA LEU A 150 13.11 1.56 15.97
C LEU A 150 12.00 2.08 15.03
N PHE A 151 11.81 3.40 14.95
CA PHE A 151 10.88 4.09 14.06
C PHE A 151 11.62 5.02 13.08
N ARG A 152 12.55 4.47 12.29
CA ARG A 152 13.18 5.22 11.19
C ARG A 152 12.11 5.65 10.19
N MET A 153 11.96 6.96 9.97
CA MET A 153 11.03 7.42 8.94
C MET A 153 11.51 6.99 7.54
N PRO A 154 10.59 6.67 6.62
CA PRO A 154 10.97 6.35 5.25
C PRO A 154 11.69 7.55 4.62
N THR A 155 12.74 7.25 3.85
CA THR A 155 13.50 8.25 3.10
C THR A 155 12.55 9.06 2.22
N ARG A 156 12.52 10.38 2.43
CA ARG A 156 11.71 11.26 1.60
C ARG A 156 12.44 11.58 0.31
N ARG A 157 11.75 11.41 -0.80
CA ARG A 157 12.22 11.77 -2.14
C ARG A 157 11.31 12.83 -2.71
N THR A 158 11.86 13.93 -3.20
CA THR A 158 11.07 15.08 -3.68
C THR A 158 11.77 15.78 -4.82
N CYS A 159 11.05 16.06 -5.90
CA CYS A 159 11.55 16.93 -6.97
C CYS A 159 11.60 18.37 -6.46
N LYS A 160 12.79 18.97 -6.49
CA LYS A 160 12.99 20.38 -6.12
C LYS A 160 13.46 21.14 -7.35
N GLN A 161 12.97 22.37 -7.52
CA GLN A 161 13.43 23.21 -8.61
C GLN A 161 14.88 23.63 -8.39
N ILE A 162 15.65 23.58 -9.47
CA ILE A 162 16.98 24.18 -9.54
C ILE A 162 16.77 25.70 -9.54
N PRO A 163 17.38 26.46 -8.61
CA PRO A 163 17.25 27.90 -8.60
C PRO A 163 17.65 28.51 -9.94
N SER A 164 16.98 29.58 -10.35
CA SER A 164 17.26 30.25 -11.62
C SER A 164 18.71 30.73 -11.75
N SER A 165 19.36 31.06 -10.64
CA SER A 165 20.80 31.38 -10.59
C SER A 165 21.71 30.21 -10.97
N CYS A 166 21.26 28.96 -10.79
CA CYS A 166 21.99 27.74 -11.13
C CYS A 166 21.61 27.19 -12.52
N LEU A 167 20.51 27.65 -13.14
CA LEU A 167 20.08 27.11 -14.44
C LEU A 167 21.00 27.47 -15.60
N ALA A 168 21.75 28.58 -15.49
CA ALA A 168 22.69 29.00 -16.53
C ALA A 168 23.90 28.04 -16.64
N GLU A 169 24.42 27.59 -15.51
CA GLU A 169 25.54 26.65 -15.40
C GLU A 169 25.27 25.67 -14.24
N PRO A 170 24.47 24.62 -14.47
CA PRO A 170 24.07 23.72 -13.41
C PRO A 170 25.27 22.84 -12.99
N SER A 171 25.65 22.93 -11.73
CA SER A 171 26.75 22.19 -11.13
C SER A 171 26.36 21.63 -9.77
N CYS A 172 26.99 20.53 -9.36
CA CYS A 172 26.74 19.97 -8.04
C CYS A 172 27.07 20.95 -6.90
N ASP A 173 28.03 21.86 -7.08
CA ASP A 173 28.31 22.92 -6.11
C ASP A 173 27.11 23.86 -5.93
N CYS A 174 26.50 24.31 -7.04
CA CYS A 174 25.34 25.20 -7.00
C CYS A 174 24.11 24.50 -6.41
N VAL A 175 23.85 23.26 -6.83
CA VAL A 175 22.69 22.48 -6.35
C VAL A 175 22.87 22.10 -4.87
N ASN A 176 24.07 21.77 -4.41
CA ASN A 176 24.35 21.54 -2.99
C ASN A 176 24.12 22.81 -2.15
N ALA A 177 24.53 23.98 -2.65
CA ALA A 177 24.26 25.25 -1.98
C ALA A 177 22.75 25.53 -1.89
N ALA A 178 22.00 25.21 -2.94
CA ALA A 178 20.55 25.35 -2.99
C ALA A 178 19.80 24.36 -2.07
N ALA A 179 20.33 23.16 -1.88
CA ALA A 179 19.68 22.12 -1.07
C ALA A 179 19.79 22.38 0.44
N ARG A 180 20.76 23.19 0.88
CA ARG A 180 20.93 23.65 2.27
C ARG A 180 19.87 24.69 2.63
N VAL A 181 18.62 24.26 2.73
CA VAL A 181 17.52 25.10 3.20
C VAL A 181 17.24 24.76 4.67
N PRO A 182 17.44 25.69 5.61
CA PRO A 182 17.05 25.47 7.00
C PRO A 182 15.52 25.38 7.09
N GLY A 183 15.00 24.23 7.55
CA GLY A 183 13.56 24.00 7.70
C GLY A 183 13.18 22.51 7.69
N LYS A 184 11.90 22.22 8.00
CA LYS A 184 11.35 20.85 7.98
C LYS A 184 11.35 20.28 6.56
N GLY A 185 11.83 19.05 6.40
CA GLY A 185 11.92 18.37 5.11
C GLY A 185 13.00 18.92 4.17
N GLY A 186 13.91 19.77 4.66
CA GLY A 186 15.13 20.19 3.97
C GLY A 186 16.36 19.42 4.43
N CYS A 187 17.50 19.66 3.77
CA CYS A 187 18.79 19.12 4.21
C CYS A 187 19.29 19.89 5.44
N SER A 188 19.34 19.22 6.59
CA SER A 188 19.97 19.75 7.81
C SER A 188 21.46 19.40 7.86
N GLY A 189 21.83 18.23 7.31
CA GLY A 189 23.22 17.80 7.15
C GLY A 189 23.88 18.38 5.90
N ALA A 190 25.20 18.15 5.76
CA ALA A 190 25.91 18.47 4.52
C ALA A 190 25.38 17.58 3.38
N PRO A 191 24.83 18.16 2.29
CA PRO A 191 24.34 17.39 1.17
C PRO A 191 25.50 16.84 0.32
N THR A 192 25.26 15.67 -0.25
CA THR A 192 26.07 15.06 -1.30
C THR A 192 25.28 15.12 -2.60
N CYS A 193 25.87 15.69 -3.65
CA CYS A 193 25.26 15.73 -4.97
C CYS A 193 25.94 14.73 -5.89
N THR A 194 25.14 14.05 -6.69
CA THR A 194 25.57 13.21 -7.81
C THR A 194 24.88 13.69 -9.08
N GLN A 195 25.61 13.65 -10.20
CA GLN A 195 25.05 13.92 -11.52
C GLN A 195 25.08 12.63 -12.34
N ASP A 196 23.96 12.27 -12.96
CA ASP A 196 23.90 11.11 -13.85
C ASP A 196 24.37 11.49 -15.28
N PRO A 197 24.64 10.50 -16.16
CA PRO A 197 25.10 10.77 -17.53
C PRO A 197 24.18 11.63 -18.39
N THR A 198 22.88 11.70 -18.06
CA THR A 198 21.90 12.58 -18.71
C THR A 198 21.97 14.03 -18.22
N GLY A 199 22.80 14.30 -17.21
CA GLY A 199 23.00 15.61 -16.62
C GLY A 199 22.03 15.96 -15.49
N SER A 200 21.17 15.04 -15.07
CA SER A 200 20.24 15.27 -13.96
C SER A 200 20.94 15.13 -12.61
N PHE A 201 20.46 15.89 -11.63
CA PHE A 201 21.07 15.95 -10.30
C PHE A 201 20.23 15.21 -9.27
N ALA A 202 20.92 14.48 -8.39
CA ALA A 202 20.36 13.96 -7.16
C ALA A 202 21.17 14.48 -5.99
N VAL A 203 20.47 14.95 -4.95
CA VAL A 203 21.07 15.41 -3.70
C VAL A 203 20.60 14.51 -2.58
N GLN A 204 21.54 13.93 -1.85
CA GLN A 204 21.28 13.13 -0.67
C GLN A 204 21.77 13.83 0.58
N CYS A 205 20.96 13.83 1.63
CA CYS A 205 21.28 14.47 2.90
C CYS A 205 20.47 13.87 4.04
N THR A 206 20.89 14.16 5.27
CA THR A 206 20.07 13.95 6.46
C THR A 206 19.26 15.21 6.78
N GLY A 207 18.07 15.04 7.37
CA GLY A 207 17.24 16.17 7.77
C GLY A 207 16.16 15.81 8.77
N ASP A 208 15.62 16.83 9.44
CA ASP A 208 14.47 16.69 10.33
C ASP A 208 13.19 16.41 9.52
N LEU A 209 12.72 15.17 9.58
CA LEU A 209 11.48 14.71 8.94
C LEU A 209 10.24 14.76 9.85
N TYR A 210 10.43 15.11 11.13
CA TYR A 210 9.40 15.27 12.17
C TYR A 210 8.75 16.65 12.17
#